data_AF-A0A6B1G132-F1
#
_entry.id   AF-A0A6B1G132-F1
#
_cell.length_a   1.000
_cell.length_b   1.000
_cell.length_c   1.000
_cell.angle_alpha   90.00
_cell.angle_beta   90.00
_cell.angle_gamma   90.00
#
_symmetry.space_group_name_H-M   'P 1'
#
loop_
_entity.id
_entity.type
_entity.pdbx_description
1 polymer ?
#
loop_
_entity_poly.entity_id
_entity_poly.type
_entity_poly.pdbx_seq_one_letter_code
_entity_poly.pdbx_strand_id
1 'polypeptide(L)'
;MPCRCPEHLDGRWSSFPPIARKYDSHEIVHFTLHSAAAERPAAVQTHSRASLTGILSARAGYQRYLCVLMLLGIGLRLVMLDRFRFHQDEALYSYWALRFLHDDPQFLEQWIDKPPLFIWLLAYWFQVFGASEASARLLNIGISILTIPIVATIAKRAWSPAAGLVAATVFALNPFAISYSPTAFTDPVLVLAGVCSLFAAQSSRPFLLELALPRR
;
A
#
# COMPACT_ATOMS: atom_id res chain seq x y z
N MET A 1 24.41 -49.03 11.60
CA MET A 1 24.46 -49.27 13.05
C MET A 1 23.92 -48.04 13.75
N PRO A 2 22.91 -48.18 14.64
CA PRO A 2 22.38 -47.09 15.45
C PRO A 2 23.21 -46.93 16.72
N CYS A 3 23.45 -45.70 17.16
CA CYS A 3 24.05 -45.44 18.47
C CYS A 3 22.96 -44.97 19.44
N ARG A 4 22.72 -45.80 20.46
CA ARG A 4 21.82 -45.60 21.60
C ARG A 4 22.31 -44.46 22.51
N CYS A 5 21.36 -43.84 23.20
CA CYS A 5 21.53 -42.92 24.32
C CYS A 5 22.30 -43.54 25.51
N PRO A 6 22.68 -42.68 26.48
CA PRO A 6 22.25 -42.94 27.84
C PRO A 6 21.55 -41.75 28.52
N GLU A 7 20.79 -42.13 29.54
CA GLU A 7 19.84 -41.41 30.36
C GLU A 7 20.44 -40.43 31.37
N HIS A 8 19.52 -39.67 31.99
CA HIS A 8 19.56 -39.13 33.35
C HIS A 8 20.44 -37.92 33.66
N LEU A 9 19.79 -36.76 33.84
CA LEU A 9 20.02 -35.88 35.00
C LEU A 9 18.69 -35.21 35.41
N ASP A 10 18.02 -35.82 36.39
CA ASP A 10 16.87 -35.26 37.11
C ASP A 10 17.37 -34.24 38.15
N GLY A 11 17.25 -32.95 37.84
CA GLY A 11 17.56 -31.83 38.73
C GLY A 11 16.31 -31.27 39.42
N ARG A 12 15.92 -31.90 40.52
CA ARG A 12 14.78 -31.56 41.38
C ARG A 12 15.08 -30.25 42.15
N TRP A 13 14.38 -29.16 41.85
CA TRP A 13 14.40 -27.93 42.66
C TRP A 13 13.33 -28.01 43.74
N SER A 14 13.72 -28.42 44.95
CA SER A 14 12.86 -28.36 46.14
C SER A 14 13.63 -27.79 47.32
N SER A 15 12.94 -26.93 48.08
CA SER A 15 13.24 -26.36 49.41
C SER A 15 13.96 -24.99 49.47
N PHE A 16 13.16 -23.93 49.58
CA PHE A 16 13.53 -22.68 50.26
C PHE A 16 13.27 -22.85 51.77
N PRO A 17 14.18 -22.42 52.67
CA PRO A 17 13.92 -22.40 54.11
C PRO A 17 13.15 -21.13 54.54
N PRO A 18 12.35 -21.19 55.63
CA PRO A 18 11.61 -20.03 56.14
C PRO A 18 12.48 -19.18 57.08
N ILE A 19 12.42 -17.86 56.94
CA ILE A 19 12.97 -16.92 57.94
C ILE A 19 11.80 -16.29 58.69
N ALA A 20 11.65 -16.71 59.94
CA ALA A 20 10.82 -16.04 60.93
C ALA A 20 11.58 -14.86 61.55
N ARG A 21 10.93 -13.72 61.70
CA ARG A 21 11.27 -12.77 62.78
C ARG A 21 10.04 -11.98 63.22
N LYS A 22 9.70 -12.19 64.48
CA LYS A 22 8.72 -11.47 65.31
C LYS A 22 9.52 -10.44 66.11
N TYR A 23 9.10 -9.18 66.22
CA TYR A 23 9.09 -8.42 67.49
C TYR A 23 8.46 -7.02 67.38
N ASP A 24 7.53 -6.83 68.30
CA ASP A 24 6.92 -5.67 68.98
C ASP A 24 6.86 -4.24 68.44
N SER A 25 5.61 -3.77 68.59
CA SER A 25 5.12 -2.43 68.84
C SER A 25 5.70 -1.75 70.08
N HIS A 26 6.01 -0.46 69.93
CA HIS A 26 5.82 0.67 70.86
C HIS A 26 7.03 1.61 70.81
N GLU A 27 6.94 2.67 70.01
CA GLU A 27 7.51 3.97 70.41
C GLU A 27 6.79 5.11 69.67
N ILE A 28 6.10 5.91 70.47
CA ILE A 28 5.51 7.19 70.09
C ILE A 28 6.62 8.22 70.23
N VAL A 29 7.03 8.87 69.14
CA VAL A 29 7.85 10.08 69.19
C VAL A 29 7.21 11.14 68.30
N HIS A 30 6.66 12.16 68.97
CA HIS A 30 6.27 13.42 68.35
C HIS A 30 7.50 14.09 67.74
N PHE A 31 7.49 14.34 66.43
CA PHE A 31 8.46 15.25 65.80
C PHE A 31 7.80 16.08 64.69
N THR A 32 7.43 17.29 65.11
CA THR A 32 7.52 18.58 64.39
C THR A 32 7.18 18.61 62.89
N LEU A 33 6.02 19.20 62.58
CA LEU A 33 5.64 19.72 61.26
C LEU A 33 6.64 20.81 60.83
N HIS A 34 7.66 20.44 60.05
CA HIS A 34 8.38 21.40 59.20
C HIS A 34 7.69 21.46 57.84
N SER A 35 7.01 22.57 57.63
CA SER A 35 6.52 23.08 56.34
C SER A 35 7.70 23.27 55.39
N ALA A 36 8.10 22.22 54.68
CA ALA A 36 8.94 22.31 53.49
C ALA A 36 8.01 22.27 52.28
N ALA A 37 7.78 23.45 51.72
CA ALA A 37 7.05 23.64 50.48
C ALA A 37 7.57 22.65 49.42
N ALA A 38 6.68 21.79 48.94
CA ALA A 38 6.94 20.97 47.78
C ALA A 38 7.21 21.89 46.59
N GLU A 39 8.48 22.12 46.27
CA GLU A 39 8.89 22.67 44.99
C GLU A 39 8.38 21.71 43.92
N ARG A 40 7.25 22.07 43.29
CA ARG A 40 6.76 21.40 42.09
C ARG A 40 7.83 21.60 41.02
N PRO A 41 8.45 20.54 40.48
CA PRO A 41 9.35 20.72 39.35
C PRO A 41 8.53 21.38 38.23
N ALA A 42 9.00 22.55 37.80
CA ALA A 42 8.40 23.27 36.69
C ALA A 42 8.26 22.30 35.51
N ALA A 43 7.02 22.12 35.04
CA ALA A 43 6.73 21.29 33.89
C ALA A 43 7.55 21.82 32.71
N VAL A 44 8.60 21.09 32.36
CA VAL A 44 9.38 21.33 31.14
C VAL A 44 8.40 21.15 29.99
N GLN A 45 7.92 22.26 29.43
CA GLN A 45 7.11 22.24 28.22
C GLN A 45 8.02 21.82 27.07
N THR A 46 8.14 20.51 26.85
CA THR A 46 8.71 19.98 25.63
C THR A 46 7.79 20.41 24.49
N HIS A 47 8.17 21.47 23.76
CA HIS A 47 7.58 21.78 22.47
C HIS A 47 7.74 20.55 21.59
N SER A 48 6.70 19.73 21.53
CA SER A 48 6.58 18.62 20.59
C SER A 48 6.64 19.23 19.20
N ARG A 49 7.85 19.29 18.62
CA ARG A 49 8.02 19.57 17.21
C ARG A 49 7.25 18.46 16.51
N ALA A 50 6.09 18.80 15.96
CA ALA A 50 5.32 17.86 15.17
C ALA A 50 6.26 17.25 14.13
N SER A 51 6.56 15.96 14.29
CA SER A 51 7.43 15.26 13.36
C SER A 51 6.81 15.34 11.97
N LEU A 52 7.60 15.60 10.93
CA LEU A 52 7.14 15.60 9.54
C LEU A 52 6.39 14.30 9.21
N THR A 53 6.81 13.18 9.78
CA THR A 53 6.13 11.89 9.67
C THR A 53 4.76 11.88 10.37
N GLY A 54 4.59 12.61 11.47
CA GLY A 54 3.30 12.82 12.16
C GLY A 54 2.32 13.68 11.35
N ILE A 55 2.81 14.75 10.72
CA ILE A 55 2.00 15.63 9.87
C ILE A 55 1.58 14.91 8.57
N LEU A 56 2.50 14.15 7.96
CA LEU A 56 2.23 13.38 6.74
C LEU A 56 1.37 12.12 7.00
N SER A 57 1.41 11.58 8.23
CA SER A 57 0.56 10.44 8.61
C SER A 57 -0.85 10.84 9.05
N ALA A 58 -1.06 12.10 9.45
CA ALA A 58 -2.40 12.63 9.65
C ALA A 58 -3.22 12.47 8.36
N ARG A 59 -4.48 12.04 8.47
CA ARG A 59 -5.32 11.66 7.32
C ARG A 59 -5.34 12.71 6.21
N ALA A 60 -5.49 13.99 6.58
CA ALA A 60 -5.50 15.11 5.63
C ALA A 60 -4.11 15.36 4.99
N GLY A 61 -3.03 15.23 5.75
CA GLY A 61 -1.66 15.38 5.24
C GLY A 61 -1.31 14.26 4.26
N TYR A 62 -1.69 13.03 4.58
CA TYR A 62 -1.52 11.85 3.72
C TYR A 62 -2.24 12.02 2.38
N GLN A 63 -3.51 12.45 2.42
CA GLN A 63 -4.30 12.69 1.22
C GLN A 63 -3.72 13.82 0.35
N ARG A 64 -3.33 14.95 0.97
CA ARG A 64 -2.68 16.05 0.24
C ARG A 64 -1.39 15.59 -0.44
N TYR A 65 -0.56 14.80 0.25
CA TYR A 65 0.66 14.26 -0.32
C TYR A 65 0.38 13.37 -1.54
N LEU A 66 -0.59 12.47 -1.45
CA LEU A 66 -1.00 11.65 -2.59
C LEU A 66 -1.55 12.50 -3.75
N CYS A 67 -2.36 13.51 -3.48
CA CYS A 67 -2.85 14.42 -4.52
C CYS A 67 -1.68 15.13 -5.22
N VAL A 68 -0.70 15.63 -4.48
CA VAL A 68 0.50 16.26 -5.05
C VAL A 68 1.28 15.26 -5.90
N LEU A 69 1.47 14.01 -5.43
CA LEU A 69 2.14 12.97 -6.21
C LEU A 69 1.37 12.60 -7.48
N MET A 70 0.05 12.53 -7.43
CA MET A 70 -0.77 12.25 -8.61
C MET A 70 -0.68 13.40 -9.62
N LEU A 71 -0.74 14.65 -9.18
CA LEU A 71 -0.57 15.83 -10.04
C LEU A 71 0.82 15.88 -10.68
N LEU A 72 1.87 15.64 -9.87
CA LEU A 72 3.23 15.51 -10.37
C LEU A 72 3.36 14.35 -11.36
N GLY A 73 2.79 13.20 -11.03
CA GLY A 73 2.78 12.02 -11.89
C GLY A 73 2.08 12.28 -13.23
N ILE A 74 0.98 13.04 -13.23
CA ILE A 74 0.28 13.47 -14.45
C ILE A 74 1.21 14.34 -15.29
N GLY A 75 1.83 15.36 -14.69
CA GLY A 75 2.75 16.25 -15.39
C GLY A 75 3.90 15.48 -16.05
N LEU A 76 4.55 14.58 -15.30
CA LEU A 76 5.66 13.77 -15.83
C LEU A 76 5.25 12.86 -16.99
N ARG A 77 4.03 12.29 -16.95
CA ARG A 77 3.50 11.40 -17.99
C ARG A 77 3.02 12.15 -19.23
N LEU A 78 2.42 13.33 -19.05
CA LEU A 78 1.97 14.17 -20.16
C LEU A 78 3.13 14.71 -21.00
N VAL A 79 4.29 14.99 -20.40
CA VAL A 79 5.50 15.39 -21.15
C VAL A 79 5.99 14.27 -22.09
N MET A 80 5.58 13.03 -21.87
CA MET A 80 5.94 11.88 -22.71
C MET A 80 4.89 11.56 -23.78
N LEU A 81 3.77 12.30 -23.83
CA LEU A 81 2.61 11.99 -24.67
C LEU A 81 2.92 12.01 -26.17
N ASP A 82 3.73 12.97 -26.63
CA ASP A 82 4.09 13.18 -28.05
C ASP A 82 5.54 12.76 -28.36
N ARG A 83 6.28 12.28 -27.36
CA ARG A 83 7.72 12.04 -27.48
C ARG A 83 8.08 10.92 -28.44
N PHE A 84 7.20 9.93 -28.56
CA PHE A 84 7.37 8.77 -29.43
C PHE A 84 6.26 8.70 -30.46
N ARG A 85 6.60 8.30 -31.69
CA ARG A 85 5.62 8.02 -32.73
C ARG A 85 4.68 6.90 -32.31
N PHE A 86 3.48 6.90 -32.86
CA PHE A 86 2.51 5.85 -32.60
C PHE A 86 3.04 4.49 -33.05
N HIS A 87 3.17 3.58 -32.10
CA HIS A 87 3.74 2.27 -32.36
C HIS A 87 2.76 1.37 -33.12
N GLN A 88 3.27 0.33 -33.80
CA GLN A 88 2.45 -0.57 -34.61
C GLN A 88 1.40 -1.29 -33.75
N ASP A 89 1.77 -1.79 -32.56
CA ASP A 89 0.81 -2.43 -31.67
C ASP A 89 -0.21 -1.43 -31.10
N GLU A 90 0.17 -0.18 -30.85
CA GLU A 90 -0.78 0.88 -30.42
C GLU A 90 -1.84 1.11 -31.51
N ALA A 91 -1.41 1.16 -32.78
CA ALA A 91 -2.29 1.28 -33.94
C ALA A 91 -3.20 0.06 -34.09
N LEU A 92 -2.67 -1.14 -33.89
CA LEU A 92 -3.44 -2.38 -33.98
C LEU A 92 -4.53 -2.46 -32.90
N TYR A 93 -4.20 -2.15 -31.65
CA TYR A 93 -5.18 -2.14 -30.56
C TYR A 93 -6.24 -1.05 -30.75
N SER A 94 -5.83 0.12 -31.24
CA SER A 94 -6.75 1.22 -31.56
C SER A 94 -7.67 0.85 -32.73
N TYR A 95 -7.16 0.16 -33.75
CA TYR A 95 -7.95 -0.36 -34.86
C TYR A 95 -8.99 -1.38 -34.39
N TRP A 96 -8.61 -2.34 -33.54
CA TRP A 96 -9.57 -3.29 -32.98
C TRP A 96 -10.63 -2.60 -32.12
N ALA A 97 -10.25 -1.57 -31.36
CA ALA A 97 -11.21 -0.78 -30.59
C ALA A 97 -12.23 -0.08 -31.50
N LEU A 98 -11.80 0.48 -32.63
CA LEU A 98 -12.70 1.09 -33.61
C LEU A 98 -13.59 0.08 -34.33
N ARG A 99 -13.05 -1.10 -34.66
CA ARG A 99 -13.80 -2.19 -35.30
C ARG A 99 -14.90 -2.73 -34.38
N PHE A 100 -14.61 -2.85 -33.08
CA PHE A 100 -15.62 -3.22 -32.07
C PHE A 100 -16.81 -2.26 -32.05
N LEU A 101 -16.56 -0.97 -32.27
CA LEU A 101 -17.62 0.04 -32.25
C LEU A 101 -18.51 0.03 -33.49
N HIS A 102 -17.97 -0.33 -34.66
CA HIS A 102 -18.65 -0.08 -35.93
C HIS A 102 -18.94 -1.34 -36.77
N ASP A 103 -18.07 -2.35 -36.72
CA ASP A 103 -18.09 -3.45 -37.70
C ASP A 103 -18.32 -4.82 -37.05
N ASP A 104 -17.52 -5.19 -36.05
CA ASP A 104 -17.48 -6.53 -35.48
C ASP A 104 -17.36 -6.50 -33.95
N PRO A 105 -18.48 -6.26 -33.23
CA PRO A 105 -18.48 -6.15 -31.77
C PRO A 105 -18.14 -7.48 -31.07
N GLN A 106 -18.25 -8.60 -31.77
CA GLN A 106 -17.99 -9.94 -31.21
C GLN A 106 -16.58 -10.45 -31.56
N PHE A 107 -15.82 -9.71 -32.38
CA PHE A 107 -14.50 -10.11 -32.87
C PHE A 107 -14.50 -11.51 -33.52
N LEU A 108 -15.54 -11.82 -34.29
CA LEU A 108 -15.67 -13.10 -34.98
C LEU A 108 -14.91 -13.15 -36.31
N GLU A 109 -14.64 -11.98 -36.90
CA GLU A 109 -14.00 -11.87 -38.21
C GLU A 109 -12.48 -11.68 -38.11
N GLN A 110 -12.00 -11.28 -36.93
CA GLN A 110 -10.59 -10.97 -36.69
C GLN A 110 -10.03 -11.90 -35.62
N TRP A 111 -8.89 -12.53 -35.93
CA TRP A 111 -8.15 -13.26 -34.91
C TRP A 111 -7.43 -12.29 -33.97
N ILE A 112 -7.90 -12.21 -32.72
CA ILE A 112 -7.34 -11.37 -31.67
C ILE A 112 -6.56 -12.25 -30.69
N ASP A 113 -5.27 -11.95 -30.51
CA ASP A 113 -4.34 -12.70 -29.67
C ASP A 113 -4.22 -12.13 -28.24
N LYS A 114 -4.98 -11.08 -27.92
CA LYS A 114 -5.00 -10.41 -26.60
C LYS A 114 -6.37 -10.52 -25.92
N PRO A 115 -6.41 -10.52 -24.57
CA PRO A 115 -7.66 -10.42 -23.85
C PRO A 115 -8.44 -9.14 -24.22
N PRO A 116 -9.77 -9.22 -24.41
CA PRO A 116 -10.56 -8.14 -25.01
C PRO A 116 -10.78 -6.93 -24.07
N LEU A 117 -10.52 -7.06 -22.78
CA LEU A 117 -10.84 -6.04 -21.77
C LEU A 117 -10.25 -4.66 -22.10
N PHE A 118 -8.98 -4.61 -22.49
CA PHE A 118 -8.33 -3.35 -22.85
C PHE A 118 -8.94 -2.74 -24.12
N ILE A 119 -9.28 -3.58 -25.10
CA ILE A 119 -9.84 -3.14 -26.38
C ILE A 119 -11.22 -2.53 -26.16
N TRP A 120 -12.07 -3.17 -25.35
CA TRP A 120 -13.38 -2.62 -24.98
C TRP A 120 -13.25 -1.30 -24.22
N LEU A 121 -12.33 -1.23 -23.25
CA LEU A 121 -12.10 0.00 -22.49
C LEU A 121 -11.65 1.15 -23.41
N LEU A 122 -10.74 0.87 -24.35
CA LEU A 122 -10.26 1.83 -25.34
C LEU A 122 -11.38 2.26 -26.30
N ALA A 123 -12.25 1.34 -26.70
CA ALA A 123 -13.39 1.63 -27.56
C ALA A 123 -14.38 2.60 -26.89
N TYR A 124 -14.79 2.32 -25.65
CA TYR A 124 -15.66 3.23 -24.91
C TYR A 124 -14.98 4.58 -24.64
N TRP A 125 -13.67 4.57 -24.40
CA TRP A 125 -12.90 5.81 -24.26
C TRP A 125 -12.93 6.65 -25.54
N PHE A 126 -12.77 6.04 -26.72
CA PHE A 126 -12.89 6.72 -28.00
C PHE A 126 -14.29 7.26 -28.28
N GLN A 127 -15.36 6.61 -27.82
CA GLN A 127 -16.71 7.18 -27.94
C GLN A 127 -16.86 8.50 -27.18
N VAL A 128 -16.20 8.64 -26.03
CA VAL A 128 -16.33 9.82 -25.16
C VAL A 128 -15.37 10.95 -25.56
N PHE A 129 -14.11 10.62 -25.85
CA PHE A 129 -13.05 11.60 -26.09
C PHE A 129 -12.63 11.74 -27.55
N GLY A 130 -13.22 10.94 -28.45
CA GLY A 130 -12.84 10.85 -29.85
C GLY A 130 -11.62 9.96 -30.08
N ALA A 131 -11.52 9.41 -31.29
CA ALA A 131 -10.41 8.58 -31.71
C ALA A 131 -9.22 9.44 -32.17
N SER A 132 -8.12 9.38 -31.43
CA SER A 132 -6.84 9.98 -31.80
C SER A 132 -5.69 9.29 -31.06
N GLU A 133 -4.47 9.45 -31.54
CA GLU A 133 -3.27 8.91 -30.88
C GLU A 133 -3.15 9.42 -29.43
N ALA A 134 -3.37 10.72 -29.24
CA ALA A 134 -3.36 11.35 -27.92
C ALA A 134 -4.46 10.78 -27.01
N SER A 135 -5.69 10.64 -27.53
CA SER A 135 -6.80 10.06 -26.78
C SER A 135 -6.49 8.63 -26.32
N ALA A 136 -5.92 7.79 -27.19
CA ALA A 136 -5.57 6.41 -26.86
C ALA A 136 -4.58 6.33 -25.69
N ARG A 137 -3.58 7.22 -25.70
CA ARG A 137 -2.54 7.30 -24.68
C ARG A 137 -3.05 7.91 -23.37
N LEU A 138 -4.00 8.84 -23.43
CA LEU A 138 -4.60 9.47 -22.24
C LEU A 138 -5.32 8.45 -21.34
N LEU A 139 -5.95 7.43 -21.93
CA LEU A 139 -6.56 6.33 -21.17
C LEU A 139 -5.53 5.67 -20.25
N ASN A 140 -4.40 5.26 -20.80
CA ASN A 140 -3.34 4.59 -20.04
C ASN A 140 -2.59 5.51 -19.07
N ILE A 141 -2.53 6.81 -19.36
CA ILE A 141 -2.11 7.81 -18.37
C ILE A 141 -3.05 7.79 -17.17
N GLY A 142 -4.37 7.84 -17.40
CA GLY A 142 -5.36 7.75 -16.32
C GLY A 142 -5.20 6.48 -15.47
N ILE A 143 -5.05 5.33 -16.12
CA ILE A 143 -4.86 4.02 -15.46
C ILE A 143 -3.58 3.97 -14.61
N SER A 144 -2.45 4.45 -15.15
CA SER A 144 -1.17 4.50 -14.43
C SER A 144 -1.27 5.42 -13.21
N ILE A 145 -1.94 6.56 -13.33
CA ILE A 145 -2.17 7.49 -12.22
C ILE A 145 -3.08 6.87 -11.15
N LEU A 146 -4.13 6.15 -11.54
CA LEU A 146 -5.02 5.46 -10.61
C LEU A 146 -4.30 4.35 -9.84
N THR A 147 -3.24 3.77 -10.39
CA THR A 147 -2.42 2.76 -9.70
C THR A 147 -1.69 3.33 -8.48
N ILE A 148 -1.27 4.60 -8.50
CA ILE A 148 -0.52 5.26 -7.41
C ILE A 148 -1.21 5.11 -6.03
N PRO A 149 -2.46 5.58 -5.84
CA PRO A 149 -3.13 5.48 -4.54
C PRO A 149 -3.42 4.04 -4.10
N ILE A 150 -3.58 3.10 -5.02
CA ILE A 150 -3.87 1.69 -4.68
C ILE A 150 -2.60 1.03 -4.13
N VAL A 151 -1.46 1.21 -4.78
CA VAL A 151 -0.15 0.76 -4.27
C VAL A 151 0.14 1.37 -2.91
N ALA A 152 -0.13 2.68 -2.75
CA ALA A 152 0.02 3.36 -1.47
C ALA A 152 -0.83 2.71 -0.36
N THR A 153 -2.07 2.35 -0.69
CA THR A 153 -3.02 1.77 0.26
C THR A 153 -2.62 0.35 0.65
N ILE A 154 -2.16 -0.46 -0.31
CA ILE A 154 -1.61 -1.80 -0.05
C ILE A 154 -0.44 -1.71 0.93
N ALA A 155 0.59 -0.91 0.62
CA ALA A 155 1.76 -0.80 1.49
C ALA A 155 1.42 -0.19 2.86
N LYS A 156 0.45 0.74 2.91
CA LYS A 156 -0.06 1.29 4.17
C LYS A 156 -0.72 0.24 5.06
N ARG A 157 -1.49 -0.68 4.47
CA ARG A 157 -2.19 -1.75 5.20
C ARG A 157 -1.26 -2.86 5.66
N ALA A 158 -0.27 -3.20 4.83
CA ALA A 158 0.66 -4.29 5.13
C ALA A 158 1.74 -3.89 6.17
N TRP A 159 2.19 -2.63 6.18
CA TRP A 159 3.28 -2.20 7.07
C TRP A 159 2.94 -0.96 7.90
N SER A 160 2.85 0.21 7.26
CA SER A 160 2.64 1.48 7.98
C SER A 160 2.26 2.62 7.03
N PRO A 161 1.70 3.74 7.53
CA PRO A 161 1.45 4.93 6.70
C PRO A 161 2.70 5.44 5.96
N ALA A 162 3.86 5.41 6.60
CA ALA A 162 5.11 5.81 5.96
C ALA A 162 5.47 4.91 4.77
N ALA A 163 5.32 3.58 4.91
CA ALA A 163 5.53 2.63 3.82
C ALA A 163 4.59 2.90 2.62
N GLY A 164 3.33 3.26 2.90
CA GLY A 164 2.38 3.69 1.87
C GLY A 164 2.85 4.90 1.06
N LEU A 165 3.38 5.92 1.74
CA LEU A 165 3.93 7.11 1.07
C LEU A 165 5.17 6.77 0.23
N VAL A 166 6.09 5.98 0.78
CA VAL A 166 7.29 5.54 0.05
C VAL A 166 6.91 4.76 -1.20
N ALA A 167 5.99 3.80 -1.09
CA ALA A 167 5.54 3.00 -2.23
C ALA A 167 4.87 3.86 -3.31
N ALA A 168 4.04 4.84 -2.91
CA ALA A 168 3.43 5.79 -3.83
C ALA A 168 4.47 6.63 -4.58
N THR A 169 5.48 7.15 -3.86
CA THR A 169 6.55 7.96 -4.43
C THR A 169 7.41 7.16 -5.40
N VAL A 170 7.81 5.95 -5.01
CA VAL A 170 8.59 5.05 -5.86
C VAL A 170 7.83 4.72 -7.14
N PHE A 171 6.54 4.39 -7.07
CA PHE A 171 5.75 4.10 -8.27
C PHE A 171 5.50 5.35 -9.14
N ALA A 172 5.19 6.50 -8.51
CA ALA A 172 4.92 7.75 -9.23
C ALA A 172 6.13 8.24 -10.03
N LEU A 173 7.34 8.05 -9.48
CA LEU A 173 8.62 8.47 -10.07
C LEU A 173 9.35 7.34 -10.83
N ASN A 174 8.77 6.14 -10.91
CA ASN A 174 9.40 5.02 -11.61
C ASN A 174 9.49 5.34 -13.11
N PRO A 175 10.70 5.35 -13.71
CA PRO A 175 10.89 5.69 -15.11
C PRO A 175 10.13 4.76 -16.06
N PHE A 176 10.04 3.47 -15.75
CA PHE A 176 9.26 2.51 -16.55
C PHE A 176 7.76 2.78 -16.45
N ALA A 177 7.25 3.03 -15.25
CA ALA A 177 5.83 3.35 -15.07
C ALA A 177 5.44 4.68 -15.74
N ILE A 178 6.38 5.62 -15.85
CA ILE A 178 6.21 6.88 -16.57
C ILE A 178 6.28 6.65 -18.09
N SER A 179 7.29 5.92 -18.58
CA SER A 179 7.52 5.72 -20.02
C SER A 179 6.46 4.85 -20.70
N TYR A 180 5.92 3.86 -19.99
CA TYR A 180 4.83 3.00 -20.48
C TYR A 180 3.43 3.61 -20.24
N SER A 181 3.35 4.72 -19.51
CA SER A 181 2.05 5.35 -19.25
C SER A 181 1.39 5.94 -20.48
N PRO A 182 2.10 6.67 -21.38
CA PRO A 182 1.54 7.23 -22.59
C PRO A 182 1.67 6.26 -23.78
N THR A 183 1.54 4.95 -23.57
CA THR A 183 1.40 3.98 -24.68
C THR A 183 -0.03 3.48 -24.69
N ALA A 184 -0.57 3.09 -25.84
CA ALA A 184 -1.85 2.40 -25.92
C ALA A 184 -1.70 0.87 -25.75
N PHE A 185 -0.83 0.38 -24.85
CA PHE A 185 -0.62 -1.05 -24.62
C PHE A 185 -1.50 -1.64 -23.49
N THR A 186 -1.52 -2.97 -23.37
CA THR A 186 -2.28 -3.67 -22.33
C THR A 186 -1.62 -3.62 -20.95
N ASP A 187 -0.32 -3.30 -20.87
CA ASP A 187 0.50 -3.40 -19.66
C ASP A 187 0.01 -2.53 -18.50
N PRO A 188 -0.33 -1.23 -18.69
CA PRO A 188 -0.82 -0.40 -17.58
C PRO A 188 -2.12 -0.96 -16.96
N VAL A 189 -3.03 -1.49 -17.79
CA VAL A 189 -4.26 -2.15 -17.31
C VAL A 189 -3.93 -3.43 -16.56
N LEU A 190 -3.01 -4.25 -17.06
CA LEU A 190 -2.58 -5.48 -16.39
C LEU A 190 -1.99 -5.17 -15.00
N VAL A 191 -1.13 -4.15 -14.91
CA VAL A 191 -0.55 -3.71 -13.63
C VAL A 191 -1.64 -3.23 -12.69
N LEU A 192 -2.56 -2.37 -13.14
CA LEU A 192 -3.67 -1.91 -12.30
C LEU A 192 -4.52 -3.08 -11.81
N ALA A 193 -4.88 -4.02 -12.69
CA ALA A 193 -5.65 -5.20 -12.34
C ALA A 193 -4.93 -6.09 -11.32
N GLY A 194 -3.62 -6.30 -11.48
CA GLY A 194 -2.80 -7.06 -10.53
C GLY A 194 -2.67 -6.39 -9.17
N VAL A 195 -2.55 -5.06 -9.14
CA VAL A 195 -2.53 -4.30 -7.88
C VAL A 195 -3.92 -4.34 -7.23
N CYS A 196 -5.00 -4.21 -7.99
CA CYS A 196 -6.37 -4.35 -7.51
C CYS A 196 -6.65 -5.74 -6.94
N SER A 197 -6.16 -6.81 -7.59
CA SER A 197 -6.33 -8.18 -7.09
C SER A 197 -5.58 -8.39 -5.77
N LEU A 198 -4.37 -7.85 -5.64
CA LEU A 198 -3.61 -7.87 -4.39
C LEU A 198 -4.29 -7.06 -3.28
N PHE A 199 -4.88 -5.91 -3.62
CA PHE A 199 -5.67 -5.12 -2.69
C PHE A 199 -6.93 -5.86 -2.21
N ALA A 200 -7.63 -6.53 -3.13
CA ALA A 200 -8.79 -7.37 -2.81
C ALA A 200 -8.39 -8.55 -1.92
N ALA A 201 -7.29 -9.25 -2.24
CA ALA A 201 -6.77 -10.37 -1.46
C ALA A 201 -6.39 -9.99 -0.02
N GLN A 202 -5.87 -8.78 0.21
CA GLN A 202 -5.63 -8.27 1.56
C GLN A 202 -6.91 -7.89 2.32
N SER A 203 -7.97 -7.53 1.59
CA SER A 203 -9.26 -7.13 2.18
C SER A 203 -10.10 -8.35 2.56
N SER A 204 -10.01 -9.41 1.77
CA SER A 204 -10.54 -10.73 2.09
C SER A 204 -9.67 -11.37 3.15
N ARG A 205 -10.01 -11.18 4.43
CA ARG A 205 -9.49 -12.07 5.50
C ARG A 205 -9.61 -13.50 5.00
N PRO A 206 -8.56 -14.32 5.05
CA PRO A 206 -8.56 -15.57 4.33
C PRO A 206 -9.68 -16.43 4.90
N PHE A 207 -10.60 -16.83 4.03
CA PHE A 207 -11.57 -17.91 4.24
C PHE A 207 -10.90 -19.18 4.83
N LEU A 208 -9.57 -19.29 4.72
CA LEU A 208 -8.72 -20.33 5.32
C LEU A 208 -8.49 -20.20 6.84
N LEU A 209 -8.68 -19.02 7.46
CA LEU A 209 -8.65 -18.89 8.93
C LEU A 209 -9.89 -19.53 9.59
N GLU A 210 -10.99 -19.68 8.86
CA GLU A 210 -12.19 -20.40 9.31
C GLU A 210 -12.09 -21.93 9.12
N LEU A 211 -11.27 -22.42 8.17
CA LEU A 211 -10.97 -23.85 8.05
C LEU A 211 -9.90 -24.33 9.04
N ALA A 212 -9.06 -23.42 9.57
CA ALA A 212 -7.95 -23.75 10.46
C ALA A 212 -8.28 -23.66 11.96
N LEU A 213 -9.46 -23.16 12.33
CA LEU A 213 -9.91 -23.21 13.72
C LEU A 213 -10.70 -24.52 13.93
N PRO A 214 -10.18 -25.47 14.73
CA PRO A 214 -10.99 -26.61 15.15
C PRO A 214 -12.22 -26.06 15.89
N ARG A 215 -13.41 -26.27 15.32
CA ARG A 215 -14.67 -26.05 16.03
C ARG A 215 -14.64 -26.97 17.25
N ARG A 216 -14.40 -26.37 18.42
CA ARG A 216 -14.60 -27.02 19.72
C ARG A 216 -16.04 -26.78 20.17
#